data_AF-A0A7C1RPF0-F1
#
_entry.id   AF-A0A7C1RPF0-F1
#
_cell.length_a   1.000
_cell.length_b   1.000
_cell.length_c   1.000
_cell.angle_alpha   90.00
_cell.angle_beta   90.00
_cell.angle_gamma   90.00
#
_symmetry.space_group_name_H-M   'P 1'
#
loop_
_entity.id
_entity.type
_entity.pdbx_description
1 polymer ?
#
loop_
_entity_poly.entity_id
_entity_poly.type
_entity_poly.pdbx_seq_one_letter_code
_entity_poly.pdbx_strand_id
1 'polypeptide(L)'
;MNCCPNCFTHTFLKDFIKKSSKQNGKCSFCSSKRIFPLCSPTSLIDLFQPLFDLYTEERGGRFLNELLQYDWNIFSKYINKKKTLKLISKIAGKKELNSKRFISTLVLNKAFIDKWDAFTNELKHENRFFPKNAIDTSQLSELFDYLIMSKEQSPKYVFRARINHQSIALPITEMGTPPLDKSKDGRANPKGISYFYGTSDEKTAIAEIRPYKSENVCVAKFKVNKRISLIDLRDPKSTISPFGLDDDSLSLLYQDHMPFLGHLGDALSKPVLPYKKELEYLPTQYLCELVKDHNFNGIVFKSSLEQGDNYVIFDDSFLTGTKVETFIVSDTPVKSVKVTRKK
;
A
#
# COMPACT_ATOMS: atom_id res chain seq x y z
N MET A 1 19.28 -28.10 5.59
CA MET A 1 17.92 -27.60 5.27
C MET A 1 18.06 -26.11 5.02
N ASN A 2 17.77 -25.67 3.80
CA ASN A 2 17.99 -24.29 3.38
C ASN A 2 16.67 -23.63 3.00
N CYS A 3 16.57 -22.33 3.26
CA CYS A 3 15.43 -21.51 2.85
C CYS A 3 15.75 -20.71 1.60
N CYS A 4 14.75 -20.05 1.01
CA CYS A 4 14.87 -19.33 -0.25
C CYS A 4 14.02 -18.05 -0.24
N PRO A 5 14.17 -17.15 -1.22
CA PRO A 5 13.38 -15.91 -1.31
C PRO A 5 11.86 -16.16 -1.31
N ASN A 6 11.41 -17.28 -1.88
CA ASN A 6 9.99 -17.61 -1.96
C ASN A 6 9.37 -18.00 -0.61
N CYS A 7 10.16 -18.11 0.47
CA CYS A 7 9.63 -18.29 1.82
C CYS A 7 9.06 -17.00 2.43
N PHE A 8 9.43 -15.83 1.87
CA PHE A 8 9.17 -14.53 2.46
C PHE A 8 8.34 -13.63 1.53
N THR A 9 7.65 -12.66 2.09
CA THR A 9 6.87 -11.63 1.36
C THR A 9 7.74 -10.43 1.00
N HIS A 10 8.51 -9.94 1.96
CA HIS A 10 9.34 -8.73 1.89
C HIS A 10 10.46 -8.84 0.85
N THR A 11 10.58 -7.81 0.01
CA THR A 11 11.62 -7.69 -1.02
C THR A 11 13.02 -7.63 -0.42
N PHE A 12 13.18 -6.95 0.72
CA PHE A 12 14.45 -6.89 1.46
C PHE A 12 15.04 -8.29 1.70
N LEU A 13 14.28 -9.19 2.32
CA LEU A 13 14.75 -10.56 2.57
C LEU A 13 15.00 -11.33 1.27
N LYS A 14 14.12 -11.16 0.26
CA LYS A 14 14.31 -11.81 -1.03
C LYS A 14 15.64 -11.41 -1.65
N ASP A 15 15.99 -10.14 -1.60
CA ASP A 15 17.20 -9.62 -2.22
C ASP A 15 18.45 -9.90 -1.39
N PHE A 16 18.34 -9.84 -0.06
CA PHE A 16 19.39 -10.31 0.85
C PHE A 16 19.78 -11.76 0.55
N ILE A 17 18.78 -12.64 0.39
CA ILE A 17 19.02 -14.06 0.09
C ILE A 17 19.61 -14.25 -1.31
N LYS A 18 19.11 -13.54 -2.32
CA LYS A 18 19.67 -13.60 -3.68
C LYS A 18 21.15 -13.19 -3.70
N LYS A 19 21.51 -12.13 -2.97
CA LYS A 19 22.89 -11.60 -2.91
C LYS A 19 23.84 -12.50 -2.11
N SER A 20 23.38 -13.06 -0.98
CA SER A 20 24.21 -13.90 -0.10
C SER A 20 24.26 -15.38 -0.48
N SER A 21 23.37 -15.84 -1.35
CA SER A 21 23.28 -17.23 -1.78
C SER A 21 24.52 -17.70 -2.52
N LYS A 22 25.07 -18.84 -2.08
CA LYS A 22 26.22 -19.52 -2.73
C LYS A 22 25.81 -20.70 -3.60
N GLN A 23 24.53 -21.05 -3.63
CA GLN A 23 24.04 -22.22 -4.35
C GLN A 23 22.57 -22.10 -4.75
N ASN A 24 22.20 -22.80 -5.81
CA ASN A 24 20.81 -22.92 -6.25
C ASN A 24 20.28 -24.32 -5.97
N GLY A 25 19.03 -24.44 -5.54
CA GLY A 25 18.41 -25.75 -5.31
C GLY A 25 16.95 -25.70 -4.92
N LYS A 26 16.41 -26.86 -4.51
CA LYS A 26 15.05 -26.98 -3.98
C LYS A 26 15.01 -26.52 -2.52
N CYS A 27 14.11 -25.60 -2.22
CA CYS A 27 13.91 -25.09 -0.86
C CYS A 27 13.39 -26.20 0.07
N SER A 28 13.91 -26.27 1.30
CA SER A 28 13.41 -27.23 2.30
C SER A 28 12.08 -26.82 2.95
N PHE A 29 11.66 -25.55 2.77
CA PHE A 29 10.55 -24.95 3.51
C PHE A 29 9.34 -24.60 2.62
N CYS A 30 9.51 -23.79 1.58
CA CYS A 30 8.37 -23.47 0.70
C CYS A 30 7.92 -24.70 -0.12
N SER A 31 6.67 -24.71 -0.56
CA SER A 31 6.05 -25.77 -1.36
C SER A 31 6.39 -25.72 -2.85
N SER A 32 7.15 -24.71 -3.29
CA SER A 32 7.50 -24.54 -4.70
C SER A 32 8.48 -25.63 -5.17
N LYS A 33 8.21 -26.19 -6.35
CA LYS A 33 9.07 -27.17 -7.03
C LYS A 33 10.20 -26.53 -7.85
N ARG A 34 10.21 -25.19 -7.97
CA ARG A 34 11.23 -24.44 -8.72
C ARG A 34 12.57 -24.44 -7.97
N ILE A 35 13.63 -24.22 -8.72
CA ILE A 35 14.98 -24.01 -8.20
C ILE A 35 15.14 -22.53 -7.84
N PHE A 36 15.68 -22.26 -6.64
CA PHE A 36 15.92 -20.91 -6.14
C PHE A 36 17.34 -20.78 -5.59
N PRO A 37 17.88 -19.55 -5.49
CA PRO A 37 19.01 -19.27 -4.60
C PRO A 37 18.65 -19.67 -3.17
N LEU A 38 19.59 -20.32 -2.49
CA LEU A 38 19.40 -20.89 -1.17
C LEU A 38 20.35 -20.27 -0.14
N CYS A 39 19.84 -20.05 1.07
CA CYS A 39 20.64 -19.65 2.22
C CYS A 39 20.37 -20.56 3.43
N SER A 40 21.36 -20.63 4.33
CA SER A 40 21.17 -21.25 5.64
C SER A 40 20.24 -20.37 6.48
N PRO A 41 19.18 -20.90 7.12
CA PRO A 41 18.33 -20.09 7.99
C PRO A 41 19.12 -19.35 9.09
N THR A 42 20.19 -19.95 9.61
CA THR A 42 21.03 -19.32 10.65
C THR A 42 21.72 -18.05 10.18
N SER A 43 21.92 -17.84 8.87
CA SER A 43 22.52 -16.60 8.35
C SER A 43 21.52 -15.43 8.32
N LEU A 44 20.29 -15.64 8.76
CA LEU A 44 19.27 -14.60 8.88
C LEU A 44 19.11 -14.11 10.32
N ILE A 45 19.86 -14.66 11.29
CA ILE A 45 19.65 -14.37 12.71
C ILE A 45 19.80 -12.88 13.01
N ASP A 46 20.85 -12.22 12.51
CA ASP A 46 21.11 -10.80 12.77
C ASP A 46 19.96 -9.90 12.26
N LEU A 47 19.23 -10.34 11.23
CA LEU A 47 18.06 -9.63 10.70
C LEU A 47 16.78 -9.89 11.50
N PHE A 48 16.66 -11.07 12.10
CA PHE A 48 15.46 -11.50 12.80
C PHE A 48 15.53 -11.30 14.31
N GLN A 49 16.72 -11.15 14.87
CA GLN A 49 16.91 -11.01 16.31
C GLN A 49 16.19 -9.77 16.85
N PRO A 50 16.31 -8.56 16.25
CA PRO A 50 15.54 -7.39 16.67
C PRO A 50 14.03 -7.63 16.69
N LEU A 51 13.52 -8.32 15.67
CA LEU A 51 12.12 -8.70 15.62
C LEU A 51 11.73 -9.68 16.72
N PHE A 52 12.57 -10.66 17.04
CA PHE A 52 12.28 -11.63 18.10
C PHE A 52 12.23 -10.98 19.47
N ASP A 53 13.02 -9.94 19.70
CA ASP A 53 13.11 -9.23 20.97
C ASP A 53 11.86 -8.39 21.28
N LEU A 54 11.00 -8.14 20.28
CA LEU A 54 9.66 -7.54 20.43
C LEU A 54 8.60 -8.50 20.98
N TYR A 55 8.98 -9.74 21.33
CA TYR A 55 8.05 -10.75 21.81
C TYR A 55 8.57 -11.41 23.09
N THR A 56 7.68 -11.52 24.08
CA THR A 56 8.01 -12.15 25.37
C THR A 56 7.26 -13.46 25.54
N GLU A 57 7.92 -14.47 26.10
CA GLU A 57 7.34 -15.78 26.36
C GLU A 57 6.20 -15.69 27.38
N GLU A 58 5.03 -16.23 27.03
CA GLU A 58 3.82 -16.21 27.86
C GLU A 58 2.96 -17.45 27.55
N ARG A 59 2.55 -18.20 28.58
CA ARG A 59 1.90 -19.51 28.42
C ARG A 59 0.56 -19.40 27.68
N GLY A 60 -0.19 -18.32 27.92
CA GLY A 60 -1.46 -18.03 27.26
C GLY A 60 -1.32 -17.45 25.84
N GLY A 61 -0.10 -17.25 25.36
CA GLY A 61 0.19 -16.57 24.11
C GLY A 61 -0.03 -17.40 22.83
N ARG A 62 0.45 -16.83 21.72
CA ARG A 62 0.40 -17.44 20.38
C ARG A 62 1.77 -17.97 19.98
N PHE A 63 1.81 -18.81 18.95
CA PHE A 63 3.11 -19.20 18.40
C PHE A 63 3.77 -18.00 17.72
N LEU A 64 5.10 -17.91 17.83
CA LEU A 64 5.86 -16.77 17.29
C LEU A 64 5.65 -16.59 15.77
N ASN A 65 5.46 -17.68 15.03
CA ASN A 65 5.15 -17.61 13.59
C ASN A 65 3.80 -16.95 13.28
N GLU A 66 2.84 -16.98 14.21
CA GLU A 66 1.53 -16.35 14.03
C GLU A 66 1.60 -14.86 14.34
N LEU A 67 2.35 -14.48 15.37
CA LEU A 67 2.59 -13.08 15.72
C LEU A 67 3.38 -12.35 14.63
N LEU A 68 4.54 -12.89 14.24
CA LEU A 68 5.37 -12.34 13.15
C LEU A 68 4.60 -12.24 11.82
N GLN A 69 3.67 -13.15 11.57
CA GLN A 69 2.82 -13.08 10.38
C GLN A 69 1.73 -12.01 10.49
N TYR A 70 1.14 -11.83 11.68
CA TYR A 70 0.10 -10.84 11.92
C TYR A 70 0.64 -9.41 11.97
N ASP A 71 1.75 -9.24 12.69
CA ASP A 71 2.36 -7.93 12.93
C ASP A 71 3.10 -7.42 11.70
N TRP A 72 3.78 -8.31 10.97
CA TRP A 72 4.75 -7.90 9.94
C TRP A 72 4.57 -8.60 8.59
N ASN A 73 3.56 -9.47 8.44
CA ASN A 73 3.29 -10.22 7.21
C ASN A 73 4.52 -10.92 6.59
N ILE A 74 5.44 -11.49 7.38
CA ILE A 74 6.78 -11.89 6.91
C ILE A 74 6.80 -13.08 5.93
N PHE A 75 5.93 -14.07 6.14
CA PHE A 75 6.03 -15.35 5.45
C PHE A 75 5.05 -15.46 4.29
N SER A 76 5.52 -16.04 3.18
CA SER A 76 4.71 -16.16 1.98
C SER A 76 3.65 -17.25 2.11
N LYS A 77 2.62 -17.18 1.27
CA LYS A 77 1.61 -18.25 1.14
C LYS A 77 2.18 -19.63 0.72
N TYR A 78 3.44 -19.69 0.30
CA TYR A 78 4.08 -20.94 -0.13
C TYR A 78 4.69 -21.73 1.04
N ILE A 79 4.69 -21.21 2.26
CA ILE A 79 5.15 -21.93 3.46
C ILE A 79 3.97 -22.10 4.42
N ASN A 80 3.75 -23.33 4.90
CA ASN A 80 2.67 -23.59 5.85
C ASN A 80 3.12 -23.26 7.29
N LYS A 81 2.15 -23.15 8.22
CA LYS A 81 2.41 -22.79 9.62
C LYS A 81 3.49 -23.66 10.28
N LYS A 82 3.41 -24.99 10.14
CA LYS A 82 4.38 -25.93 10.73
C LYS A 82 5.81 -25.72 10.20
N LYS A 83 5.95 -25.52 8.89
CA LYS A 83 7.26 -25.25 8.28
C LYS A 83 7.78 -23.85 8.61
N THR A 84 6.89 -22.88 8.81
CA THR A 84 7.24 -21.52 9.23
C THR A 84 7.81 -21.52 10.63
N LEU A 85 7.16 -22.20 11.58
CA LEU A 85 7.67 -22.32 12.94
C LEU A 85 9.03 -23.05 12.97
N LYS A 86 9.17 -24.13 12.20
CA LYS A 86 10.45 -24.82 12.01
C LYS A 86 11.54 -23.93 11.40
N LEU A 87 11.17 -23.03 10.49
CA LEU A 87 12.09 -22.08 9.88
C LEU A 87 12.57 -21.07 10.94
N ILE A 88 11.65 -20.47 11.70
CA ILE A 88 11.97 -19.54 12.80
C ILE A 88 12.88 -20.18 13.83
N SER A 89 12.58 -21.40 14.30
CA SER A 89 13.46 -22.13 15.23
C SER A 89 14.87 -22.35 14.67
N LYS A 90 14.99 -22.51 13.35
CA LYS A 90 16.30 -22.65 12.70
C LYS A 90 17.02 -21.33 12.50
N ILE A 91 16.30 -20.24 12.26
CA ILE A 91 16.87 -18.89 12.23
C ILE A 91 17.43 -18.55 13.61
N ALA A 92 16.62 -18.72 14.66
CA ALA A 92 16.99 -18.44 16.05
C ALA A 92 18.03 -19.39 16.64
N GLY A 93 18.32 -20.53 16.00
CA GLY A 93 19.15 -21.59 16.59
C GLY A 93 18.53 -22.31 17.79
N LYS A 94 17.25 -22.06 18.10
CA LYS A 94 16.53 -22.52 19.31
C LYS A 94 15.39 -23.47 18.94
N LYS A 95 15.56 -24.77 19.18
CA LYS A 95 14.57 -25.81 18.79
C LYS A 95 13.28 -25.74 19.61
N GLU A 96 13.39 -25.31 20.86
CA GLU A 96 12.32 -25.17 21.84
C GLU A 96 11.28 -24.11 21.45
N LEU A 97 11.61 -23.18 20.54
CA LEU A 97 10.64 -22.21 20.01
C LEU A 97 9.43 -22.88 19.33
N ASN A 98 9.55 -24.14 18.90
CA ASN A 98 8.42 -24.87 18.31
C ASN A 98 7.29 -25.18 19.30
N SER A 99 7.55 -25.14 20.61
CA SER A 99 6.57 -25.44 21.65
C SER A 99 6.22 -24.24 22.53
N LYS A 100 7.00 -23.15 22.43
CA LYS A 100 6.80 -21.94 23.23
C LYS A 100 5.71 -21.04 22.65
N ARG A 101 5.13 -20.23 23.52
CA ARG A 101 4.07 -19.25 23.24
C ARG A 101 4.53 -17.87 23.67
N PHE A 102 4.05 -16.85 22.97
CA PHE A 102 4.52 -15.48 23.10
C PHE A 102 3.36 -14.49 23.07
N ILE A 103 3.61 -13.30 23.60
CA ILE A 103 2.81 -12.09 23.39
C ILE A 103 3.69 -11.02 22.76
N SER A 104 3.06 -10.11 22.01
CA SER A 104 3.73 -8.93 21.47
C SER A 104 3.88 -7.87 22.58
N THR A 105 5.06 -7.26 22.67
CA THR A 105 5.27 -6.09 23.55
C THR A 105 4.80 -4.80 22.88
N LEU A 106 4.38 -4.87 21.61
CA LEU A 106 3.98 -3.73 20.79
C LEU A 106 2.57 -3.27 21.17
N VAL A 107 2.46 -2.09 21.74
CA VAL A 107 1.19 -1.44 22.07
C VAL A 107 0.95 -0.30 21.09
N LEU A 108 -0.15 -0.36 20.34
CA LEU A 108 -0.48 0.68 19.36
C LEU A 108 -0.74 2.01 20.07
N ASN A 109 -0.08 3.06 19.58
CA ASN A 109 -0.28 4.43 20.01
C ASN A 109 -1.09 5.18 18.95
N LYS A 110 -1.97 6.06 19.41
CA LYS A 110 -2.85 6.86 18.54
C LYS A 110 -2.42 8.32 18.43
N ALA A 111 -1.37 8.76 19.11
CA ALA A 111 -0.96 10.16 19.16
C ALA A 111 -0.83 10.81 17.77
N PHE A 112 -0.20 10.14 16.80
CA PHE A 112 -0.10 10.64 15.42
C PHE A 112 -1.45 10.71 14.70
N ILE A 113 -2.31 9.70 14.89
CA ILE A 113 -3.65 9.67 14.32
C ILE A 113 -4.49 10.80 14.91
N ASP A 114 -4.48 10.97 16.23
CA ASP A 114 -5.24 12.00 16.93
C ASP A 114 -4.76 13.40 16.52
N LYS A 115 -3.44 13.60 16.37
CA LYS A 115 -2.87 14.86 15.86
C LYS A 115 -3.28 15.12 14.42
N TRP A 116 -3.23 14.11 13.55
CA TRP A 116 -3.69 14.22 12.17
C TRP A 116 -5.18 14.55 12.11
N ASP A 117 -6.01 13.88 12.91
CA ASP A 117 -7.45 14.09 12.94
C ASP A 117 -7.79 15.52 13.41
N ALA A 118 -7.10 16.04 14.44
CA ALA A 118 -7.21 17.43 14.86
C ALA A 118 -6.83 18.42 13.74
N PHE A 119 -5.72 18.16 13.04
CA PHE A 119 -5.33 18.92 11.87
C PHE A 119 -6.36 18.87 10.73
N THR A 120 -6.91 17.69 10.43
CA THR A 120 -7.94 17.55 9.39
C THR A 120 -9.21 18.31 9.75
N ASN A 121 -9.59 18.38 11.03
CA ASN A 121 -10.72 19.15 11.49
C ASN A 121 -10.47 20.65 11.30
N GLU A 122 -9.28 21.13 11.67
CA GLU A 122 -8.87 22.52 11.47
C GLU A 122 -8.91 22.93 10.00
N LEU A 123 -8.38 22.08 9.10
CA LEU A 123 -8.42 22.34 7.65
C LEU A 123 -9.85 22.48 7.11
N LYS A 124 -10.79 21.72 7.67
CA LYS A 124 -12.19 21.70 7.23
C LYS A 124 -13.02 22.85 7.79
N HIS A 125 -12.72 23.32 9.00
CA HIS A 125 -13.68 24.13 9.76
C HIS A 125 -13.10 25.39 10.42
N GLU A 126 -11.78 25.60 10.39
CA GLU A 126 -11.14 26.67 11.16
C GLU A 126 -10.14 27.49 10.33
N ASN A 127 -8.91 27.01 10.14
CA ASN A 127 -7.85 27.76 9.45
C ASN A 127 -7.05 26.87 8.49
N ARG A 128 -7.40 26.94 7.20
CA ARG A 128 -6.78 26.14 6.14
C ARG A 128 -5.40 26.64 5.72
N PHE A 129 -5.15 27.95 5.79
CA PHE A 129 -3.94 28.55 5.22
C PHE A 129 -2.80 28.67 6.23
N PHE A 130 -3.13 28.79 7.52
CA PHE A 130 -2.16 28.87 8.61
C PHE A 130 -2.57 27.95 9.78
N PRO A 131 -2.64 26.63 9.53
CA PRO A 131 -3.06 25.67 10.53
C PRO A 131 -2.06 25.58 11.68
N LYS A 132 -2.58 25.49 12.92
CA LYS A 132 -1.79 25.37 14.14
C LYS A 132 -1.53 23.92 14.54
N ASN A 133 -2.40 23.00 14.13
CA ASN A 133 -2.29 21.58 14.47
C ASN A 133 -1.52 20.78 13.40
N ALA A 134 -0.98 21.44 12.38
CA ALA A 134 -0.22 20.78 11.33
C ALA A 134 0.89 19.90 11.91
N ILE A 135 0.99 18.68 11.38
CA ILE A 135 2.17 17.85 11.61
C ILE A 135 3.34 18.53 10.91
N ASP A 136 4.50 18.51 11.55
CA ASP A 136 5.73 19.04 10.96
C ASP A 136 5.98 18.32 9.62
N THR A 137 6.16 19.10 8.55
CA THR A 137 6.33 18.56 7.20
C THR A 137 7.62 17.73 7.09
N SER A 138 8.67 18.08 7.83
CA SER A 138 9.91 17.29 7.89
C SER A 138 9.65 15.93 8.53
N GLN A 139 8.93 15.89 9.66
CA GLN A 139 8.54 14.65 10.33
C GLN A 139 7.70 13.76 9.40
N LEU A 140 6.73 14.33 8.68
CA LEU A 140 5.91 13.55 7.75
C LEU A 140 6.71 13.06 6.53
N SER A 141 7.71 13.84 6.09
CA SER A 141 8.58 13.47 4.96
C SER A 141 9.49 12.28 5.28
N GLU A 142 10.02 12.20 6.50
CA GLU A 142 10.81 11.05 6.95
C GLU A 142 9.99 9.75 6.92
N LEU A 143 8.68 9.85 7.15
CA LEU A 143 7.79 8.67 7.08
C LEU A 143 7.56 8.19 5.64
N PHE A 144 7.73 9.04 4.64
CA PHE A 144 7.58 8.66 3.24
C PHE A 144 8.68 7.69 2.79
N ASP A 145 9.86 7.73 3.41
CA ASP A 145 10.97 6.82 3.09
C ASP A 145 10.61 5.36 3.37
N TYR A 146 9.76 5.09 4.37
CA TYR A 146 9.25 3.75 4.63
C TYR A 146 8.28 3.25 3.54
N LEU A 147 7.61 4.18 2.85
CA LEU A 147 6.54 3.89 1.90
C LEU A 147 7.01 3.86 0.44
N ILE A 148 8.31 4.05 0.17
CA ILE A 148 8.83 4.07 -1.19
C ILE A 148 8.56 2.72 -1.87
N MET A 149 7.81 2.76 -2.97
CA MET A 149 7.55 1.59 -3.78
C MET A 149 8.84 1.07 -4.42
N SER A 150 9.11 -0.24 -4.25
CA SER A 150 10.27 -0.87 -4.89
C SER A 150 10.13 -0.87 -6.42
N LYS A 151 11.26 -0.88 -7.14
CA LYS A 151 11.27 -0.93 -8.61
C LYS A 151 10.59 -2.17 -9.17
N GLU A 152 10.65 -3.29 -8.46
CA GLU A 152 10.01 -4.56 -8.82
C GLU A 152 8.48 -4.50 -8.65
N GLN A 153 8.00 -3.67 -7.74
CA GLN A 153 6.58 -3.45 -7.47
C GLN A 153 5.99 -2.31 -8.32
N SER A 154 6.85 -1.44 -8.87
CA SER A 154 6.44 -0.35 -9.75
C SER A 154 5.59 -0.85 -10.93
N PRO A 155 4.42 -0.24 -11.19
CA PRO A 155 3.54 -0.68 -12.26
C PRO A 155 4.20 -0.52 -13.62
N LYS A 156 4.17 -1.56 -14.45
CA LYS A 156 4.58 -1.43 -15.86
C LYS A 156 3.53 -0.65 -16.67
N TYR A 157 2.26 -0.81 -16.30
CA TYR A 157 1.12 -0.18 -16.93
C TYR A 157 0.12 0.29 -15.87
N VAL A 158 -0.57 1.38 -16.18
CA VAL A 158 -1.77 1.83 -15.48
C VAL A 158 -2.90 2.04 -16.48
N PHE A 159 -4.14 1.95 -16.00
CA PHE A 159 -5.33 2.03 -16.83
C PHE A 159 -6.20 3.21 -16.40
N ARG A 160 -6.81 3.91 -17.35
CA ARG A 160 -7.73 5.01 -17.05
C ARG A 160 -8.98 4.89 -17.90
N ALA A 161 -10.13 4.98 -17.28
CA ALA A 161 -11.41 4.92 -17.95
C ALA A 161 -12.04 6.32 -18.10
N ARG A 162 -12.85 6.49 -19.14
CA ARG A 162 -13.74 7.65 -19.34
C ARG A 162 -15.06 7.17 -19.90
N ILE A 163 -16.17 7.72 -19.40
CA ILE A 163 -17.48 7.53 -20.03
C ILE A 163 -17.43 8.21 -21.39
N ASN A 164 -17.86 7.49 -22.41
CA ASN A 164 -17.91 7.97 -23.77
C ASN A 164 -19.36 8.03 -24.25
N HIS A 165 -19.88 9.23 -24.43
CA HIS A 165 -21.24 9.43 -24.96
C HIS A 165 -21.26 9.47 -26.49
N GLN A 166 -20.09 9.36 -27.15
CA GLN A 166 -19.97 9.35 -28.61
C GLN A 166 -19.98 7.93 -29.16
N SER A 167 -20.32 7.78 -30.44
CA SER A 167 -20.34 6.49 -31.14
C SER A 167 -18.95 5.97 -31.50
N ILE A 168 -17.91 6.82 -31.44
CA ILE A 168 -16.53 6.49 -31.79
C ILE A 168 -15.67 6.51 -30.52
N ALA A 169 -14.71 5.59 -30.42
CA ALA A 169 -13.78 5.53 -29.30
C ALA A 169 -12.97 6.83 -29.16
N LEU A 170 -12.80 7.31 -27.93
CA LEU A 170 -11.98 8.49 -27.65
C LEU A 170 -10.53 8.25 -28.10
N PRO A 171 -9.87 9.24 -28.74
CA PRO A 171 -8.47 9.12 -29.10
C PRO A 171 -7.60 9.11 -27.84
N ILE A 172 -6.42 8.49 -27.92
CA ILE A 172 -5.48 8.39 -26.77
C ILE A 172 -5.10 9.76 -26.19
N THR A 173 -5.09 10.80 -27.04
CA THR A 173 -4.82 12.20 -26.67
C THR A 173 -5.86 12.80 -25.72
N GLU A 174 -7.08 12.27 -25.71
CA GLU A 174 -8.16 12.70 -24.79
C GLU A 174 -8.24 11.86 -23.51
N MET A 175 -7.43 10.81 -23.42
CA MET A 175 -7.41 9.89 -22.28
C MET A 175 -6.40 10.30 -21.19
N GLY A 176 -5.60 11.35 -21.42
CA GLY A 176 -4.65 11.92 -20.46
C GLY A 176 -5.29 12.78 -19.37
N THR A 177 -4.48 13.59 -18.68
CA THR A 177 -4.97 14.58 -17.71
C THR A 177 -5.90 15.62 -18.37
N PRO A 178 -6.94 16.11 -17.66
CA PRO A 178 -7.72 17.21 -18.20
C PRO A 178 -6.87 18.50 -18.25
N PRO A 179 -7.11 19.38 -19.24
CA PRO A 179 -6.60 20.75 -19.22
C PRO A 179 -6.91 21.48 -17.90
N LEU A 180 -6.04 22.42 -17.49
CA LEU A 180 -6.12 23.09 -16.18
C LEU A 180 -7.47 23.78 -15.95
N ASP A 181 -8.02 24.43 -16.99
CA ASP A 181 -9.32 25.10 -16.98
C ASP A 181 -10.51 24.14 -16.80
N LYS A 182 -10.31 22.85 -17.10
CA LYS A 182 -11.31 21.78 -16.96
C LYS A 182 -11.02 20.86 -15.78
N SER A 183 -9.94 21.12 -15.02
CA SER A 183 -9.57 20.30 -13.87
C SER A 183 -10.54 20.57 -12.72
N LYS A 184 -11.31 19.54 -12.35
CA LYS A 184 -12.15 19.54 -11.16
C LYS A 184 -11.33 19.13 -9.95
N ASP A 185 -11.77 19.55 -8.77
CA ASP A 185 -11.24 19.05 -7.52
C ASP A 185 -11.45 17.53 -7.41
N GLY A 186 -10.39 16.84 -7.01
CA GLY A 186 -10.38 15.40 -6.77
C GLY A 186 -9.95 15.10 -5.35
N ARG A 187 -9.91 13.81 -5.00
CA ARG A 187 -9.39 13.36 -3.70
C ARG A 187 -7.95 13.82 -3.46
N ALA A 188 -7.17 13.91 -4.54
CA ALA A 188 -5.73 14.16 -4.49
C ALA A 188 -5.36 15.55 -4.99
N ASN A 189 -6.03 16.06 -6.02
CA ASN A 189 -5.74 17.38 -6.57
C ASN A 189 -6.72 18.45 -6.04
N PRO A 190 -6.20 19.60 -5.56
CA PRO A 190 -7.00 20.82 -5.42
C PRO A 190 -7.57 21.29 -6.76
N LYS A 191 -8.62 22.12 -6.70
CA LYS A 191 -9.16 22.81 -7.88
C LYS A 191 -8.06 23.64 -8.56
N GLY A 192 -7.97 23.56 -9.89
CA GLY A 192 -6.96 24.27 -10.68
C GLY A 192 -5.62 23.54 -10.83
N ILE A 193 -5.43 22.41 -10.12
CA ILE A 193 -4.29 21.51 -10.29
C ILE A 193 -4.81 20.23 -10.96
N SER A 194 -4.06 19.67 -11.92
CA SER A 194 -4.48 18.48 -12.68
C SER A 194 -3.54 17.31 -12.39
N TYR A 195 -4.09 16.18 -11.94
CA TYR A 195 -3.36 14.92 -11.74
C TYR A 195 -3.93 13.80 -12.58
N PHE A 196 -3.06 12.84 -12.94
CA PHE A 196 -3.47 11.65 -13.65
C PHE A 196 -4.01 10.62 -12.65
N TYR A 197 -5.27 10.24 -12.81
CA TYR A 197 -5.88 9.15 -12.07
C TYR A 197 -5.88 7.89 -12.94
N GLY A 198 -5.27 6.82 -12.44
CA GLY A 198 -5.28 5.51 -13.08
C GLY A 198 -5.46 4.38 -12.08
N THR A 199 -5.51 3.15 -12.58
CA THR A 199 -5.72 1.93 -11.79
C THR A 199 -4.79 0.81 -12.24
N SER A 200 -4.69 -0.24 -11.41
CA SER A 200 -3.90 -1.45 -11.71
C SER A 200 -4.41 -2.26 -12.89
N ASP A 201 -5.71 -2.17 -13.17
CA ASP A 201 -6.40 -2.98 -14.18
C ASP A 201 -7.67 -2.28 -14.71
N GLU A 202 -8.13 -2.72 -15.87
CA GLU A 202 -9.26 -2.17 -16.61
C GLU A 202 -10.57 -2.26 -15.82
N LYS A 203 -10.79 -3.38 -15.10
CA LYS A 203 -11.99 -3.60 -14.31
C LYS A 203 -12.12 -2.54 -13.21
N THR A 204 -11.02 -2.29 -12.49
CA THR A 204 -10.95 -1.24 -11.46
C THR A 204 -11.12 0.15 -12.08
N ALA A 205 -10.55 0.41 -13.27
CA ALA A 205 -10.71 1.69 -13.97
C ALA A 205 -12.19 1.99 -14.28
N ILE A 206 -12.91 1.00 -14.79
CA ILE A 206 -14.35 1.10 -15.10
C ILE A 206 -15.14 1.31 -13.81
N ALA A 207 -14.83 0.59 -12.73
CA ALA A 207 -15.55 0.72 -11.47
C ALA A 207 -15.41 2.13 -10.84
N GLU A 208 -14.21 2.73 -10.90
CA GLU A 208 -13.93 4.05 -10.30
C GLU A 208 -14.70 5.20 -10.95
N ILE A 209 -14.99 5.13 -12.25
CA ILE A 209 -15.81 6.16 -12.93
C ILE A 209 -17.32 5.96 -12.74
N ARG A 210 -17.74 4.82 -12.15
CA ARG A 210 -19.14 4.50 -11.78
C ARG A 210 -20.15 4.73 -12.92
N PRO A 211 -19.96 4.09 -14.07
CA PRO A 211 -20.86 4.26 -15.20
C PRO A 211 -22.21 3.60 -14.90
N TYR A 212 -23.24 4.01 -15.63
CA TYR A 212 -24.54 3.35 -15.65
C TYR A 212 -24.56 2.16 -16.60
N LYS A 213 -25.53 1.26 -16.39
CA LYS A 213 -25.80 0.15 -17.32
C LYS A 213 -26.02 0.69 -18.74
N SER A 214 -25.45 -0.01 -19.71
CA SER A 214 -25.48 0.32 -21.14
C SER A 214 -24.69 1.56 -21.57
N GLU A 215 -23.96 2.22 -20.67
CA GLU A 215 -23.01 3.27 -21.08
C GLU A 215 -21.78 2.65 -21.77
N ASN A 216 -21.28 3.37 -22.77
CA ASN A 216 -19.99 3.07 -23.40
C ASN A 216 -18.87 3.68 -22.55
N VAL A 217 -17.83 2.91 -22.34
CA VAL A 217 -16.65 3.32 -21.58
C VAL A 217 -15.41 3.07 -22.42
N CYS A 218 -14.58 4.09 -22.60
CA CYS A 218 -13.25 3.93 -23.16
C CYS A 218 -12.25 3.70 -22.02
N VAL A 219 -11.40 2.68 -22.14
CA VAL A 219 -10.31 2.42 -21.21
C VAL A 219 -8.99 2.53 -21.96
N ALA A 220 -8.12 3.40 -21.49
CA ALA A 220 -6.80 3.62 -22.05
C ALA A 220 -5.73 2.95 -21.19
N LYS A 221 -4.75 2.35 -21.87
CA LYS A 221 -3.57 1.74 -21.26
C LYS A 221 -2.37 2.66 -21.43
N PHE A 222 -1.75 3.01 -20.31
CA PHE A 222 -0.55 3.83 -20.27
C PHE A 222 0.64 3.01 -19.80
N LYS A 223 1.73 3.06 -20.55
CA LYS A 223 3.02 2.53 -20.11
C LYS A 223 3.66 3.54 -19.16
N VAL A 224 4.14 3.05 -18.02
CA VAL A 224 4.76 3.89 -16.99
C VAL A 224 6.27 3.92 -17.17
N ASN A 225 6.87 5.09 -17.01
CA ASN A 225 8.32 5.26 -17.02
C ASN A 225 8.97 4.55 -15.83
N LYS A 226 10.05 3.81 -16.08
CA LYS A 226 10.77 3.05 -15.04
C LYS A 226 11.42 3.91 -13.95
N ARG A 227 11.53 5.23 -14.15
CA ARG A 227 12.10 6.18 -13.18
C ARG A 227 11.05 6.78 -12.25
N ILE A 228 9.78 6.39 -12.37
CA ILE A 228 8.72 6.90 -11.49
C ILE A 228 9.02 6.53 -10.02
N SER A 229 8.89 7.51 -9.14
CA SER A 229 8.92 7.31 -7.69
C SER A 229 7.51 7.43 -7.13
N LEU A 230 7.03 6.41 -6.43
CA LEU A 230 5.67 6.34 -5.90
C LEU A 230 5.70 6.00 -4.40
N ILE A 231 4.78 6.61 -3.65
CA ILE A 231 4.50 6.28 -2.25
C ILE A 231 3.38 5.23 -2.19
N ASP A 232 3.64 4.12 -1.50
CA ASP A 232 2.75 2.95 -1.38
C ASP A 232 1.95 2.94 -0.08
N LEU A 233 0.75 3.52 -0.14
CA LEU A 233 -0.22 3.59 0.96
C LEU A 233 -1.23 2.44 0.93
N ARG A 234 -0.97 1.35 0.18
CA ARG A 234 -1.95 0.25 0.03
C ARG A 234 -2.11 -0.58 1.29
N ASP A 235 -1.00 -0.95 1.90
CA ASP A 235 -0.93 -1.75 3.12
C ASP A 235 0.46 -1.61 3.75
N PRO A 236 0.70 -0.54 4.54
CA PRO A 236 1.98 -0.29 5.20
C PRO A 236 2.52 -1.47 6.01
N LYS A 237 1.66 -2.31 6.59
CA LYS A 237 2.10 -3.52 7.32
C LYS A 237 2.78 -4.54 6.42
N SER A 238 2.39 -4.60 5.15
CA SER A 238 2.91 -5.53 4.17
C SER A 238 4.02 -4.94 3.29
N THR A 239 4.07 -3.61 3.15
CA THR A 239 5.00 -2.92 2.25
C THR A 239 6.22 -2.40 2.98
N ILE A 240 6.08 -1.97 4.25
CA ILE A 240 7.22 -1.55 5.06
C ILE A 240 7.95 -2.79 5.59
N SER A 241 9.23 -2.89 5.26
CA SER A 241 10.08 -3.99 5.73
C SER A 241 10.58 -3.70 7.15
N PRO A 242 10.39 -4.61 8.12
CA PRO A 242 10.98 -4.48 9.45
C PRO A 242 12.46 -4.89 9.53
N PHE A 243 13.07 -5.26 8.41
CA PHE A 243 14.45 -5.76 8.42
C PHE A 243 15.44 -4.61 8.18
N GLY A 244 16.55 -4.62 8.91
CA GLY A 244 17.57 -3.58 8.85
C GLY A 244 17.37 -2.43 9.84
N LEU A 245 16.45 -2.59 10.79
CA LEU A 245 16.18 -1.67 11.88
C LEU A 245 16.55 -2.32 13.23
N ASP A 246 16.94 -1.51 14.20
CA ASP A 246 17.10 -1.94 15.60
C ASP A 246 15.74 -2.01 16.33
N ASP A 247 15.75 -2.58 17.54
CA ASP A 247 14.57 -2.85 18.36
C ASP A 247 13.77 -1.58 18.70
N ASP A 248 14.47 -0.48 18.98
CA ASP A 248 13.87 0.81 19.31
C ASP A 248 13.17 1.40 18.08
N SER A 249 13.85 1.40 16.93
CA SER A 249 13.29 1.83 15.65
C SER A 249 12.10 0.99 15.23
N LEU A 250 12.14 -0.32 15.46
CA LEU A 250 11.02 -1.22 15.18
C LEU A 250 9.82 -0.97 16.09
N SER A 251 10.08 -0.75 17.37
CA SER A 251 9.04 -0.41 18.34
C SER A 251 8.36 0.89 17.94
N LEU A 252 9.14 1.94 17.64
CA LEU A 252 8.61 3.22 17.18
C LEU A 252 7.81 3.08 15.87
N LEU A 253 8.38 2.37 14.89
CA LEU A 253 7.73 2.13 13.61
C LEU A 253 6.38 1.44 13.78
N TYR A 254 6.30 0.37 14.59
CA TYR A 254 5.06 -0.37 14.75
C TYR A 254 4.03 0.35 15.61
N GLN A 255 4.46 0.97 16.71
CA GLN A 255 3.56 1.57 17.69
C GLN A 255 2.96 2.88 17.19
N ASP A 256 3.78 3.75 16.58
CA ASP A 256 3.40 5.11 16.21
C ASP A 256 3.15 5.25 14.70
N HIS A 257 4.14 4.88 13.88
CA HIS A 257 4.15 5.27 12.47
C HIS A 257 3.28 4.38 11.59
N MET A 258 3.36 3.05 11.72
CA MET A 258 2.66 2.10 10.85
C MET A 258 1.12 2.23 10.92
N PRO A 259 0.49 2.41 12.11
CA PRO A 259 -0.95 2.66 12.20
C PRO A 259 -1.34 3.99 11.55
N PHE A 260 -0.53 5.03 11.76
CA PHE A 260 -0.75 6.34 11.16
C PHE A 260 -0.64 6.31 9.62
N LEU A 261 0.40 5.66 9.07
CA LEU A 261 0.55 5.50 7.62
C LEU A 261 -0.61 4.70 7.02
N GLY A 262 -1.13 3.69 7.75
CA GLY A 262 -2.35 2.97 7.37
C GLY A 262 -3.57 3.89 7.32
N HIS A 263 -3.73 4.75 8.33
CA HIS A 263 -4.81 5.75 8.39
C HIS A 263 -4.79 6.71 7.20
N LEU A 264 -3.61 7.13 6.73
CA LEU A 264 -3.47 7.96 5.53
C LEU A 264 -3.98 7.24 4.26
N GLY A 265 -3.66 5.96 4.09
CA GLY A 265 -4.15 5.13 2.99
C GLY A 265 -5.66 4.90 3.04
N ASP A 266 -6.20 4.68 4.23
CA ASP A 266 -7.64 4.53 4.46
C ASP A 266 -8.40 5.83 4.13
N ALA A 267 -7.85 6.98 4.48
CA ALA A 267 -8.43 8.29 4.17
C ALA A 267 -8.58 8.51 2.65
N LEU A 268 -7.59 8.11 1.85
CA LEU A 268 -7.65 8.16 0.38
C LEU A 268 -8.69 7.20 -0.21
N SER A 269 -8.84 6.03 0.40
CA SER A 269 -9.73 4.96 -0.07
C SER A 269 -11.19 5.18 0.32
N LYS A 270 -11.44 5.92 1.41
CA LYS A 270 -12.77 6.14 2.01
C LYS A 270 -13.78 6.71 1.00
N PRO A 271 -14.94 6.07 0.79
CA PRO A 271 -16.01 6.64 -0.02
C PRO A 271 -16.54 7.94 0.59
N VAL A 272 -16.63 9.00 -0.22
CA VAL A 272 -17.16 10.31 0.18
C VAL A 272 -18.44 10.61 -0.60
N LEU A 273 -19.45 11.12 0.11
CA LEU A 273 -20.71 11.51 -0.51
C LEU A 273 -20.51 12.76 -1.39
N PRO A 274 -21.15 12.84 -2.59
CA PRO A 274 -20.92 13.92 -3.54
C PRO A 274 -20.98 15.34 -2.96
N TYR A 275 -21.95 15.61 -2.08
CA TYR A 275 -22.17 16.93 -1.48
C TYR A 275 -21.20 17.28 -0.34
N LYS A 276 -20.35 16.35 0.11
CA LYS A 276 -19.32 16.59 1.14
C LYS A 276 -17.90 16.64 0.59
N LYS A 277 -17.72 16.41 -0.72
CA LYS A 277 -16.40 16.22 -1.34
C LYS A 277 -15.44 17.36 -1.09
N GLU A 278 -15.90 18.59 -1.23
CA GLU A 278 -15.06 19.78 -1.11
C GLU A 278 -14.28 19.84 0.21
N LEU A 279 -14.96 19.61 1.35
CA LEU A 279 -14.32 19.60 2.67
C LEU A 279 -13.61 18.27 2.97
N GLU A 280 -14.22 17.14 2.61
CA GLU A 280 -13.65 15.82 2.92
C GLU A 280 -12.37 15.51 2.12
N TYR A 281 -12.14 16.19 1.00
CA TYR A 281 -10.92 16.03 0.20
C TYR A 281 -9.75 16.89 0.67
N LEU A 282 -9.97 17.90 1.52
CA LEU A 282 -8.91 18.80 1.97
C LEU A 282 -7.70 18.08 2.58
N PRO A 283 -7.87 17.08 3.48
CA PRO A 283 -6.72 16.41 4.08
C PRO A 283 -5.94 15.55 3.09
N THR A 284 -6.63 14.85 2.19
CA THR A 284 -5.98 13.99 1.19
C THR A 284 -5.32 14.82 0.08
N GLN A 285 -5.88 15.98 -0.26
CA GLN A 285 -5.24 16.96 -1.14
C GLN A 285 -3.96 17.51 -0.51
N TYR A 286 -4.00 17.91 0.77
CA TYR A 286 -2.82 18.37 1.50
C TYR A 286 -1.72 17.30 1.50
N LEU A 287 -2.07 16.05 1.83
CA LEU A 287 -1.14 14.93 1.78
C LEU A 287 -0.49 14.78 0.40
N CYS A 288 -1.27 14.87 -0.68
CA CYS A 288 -0.74 14.70 -2.04
C CYS A 288 0.17 15.85 -2.47
N GLU A 289 -0.18 17.10 -2.14
CA GLU A 289 0.70 18.25 -2.39
C GLU A 289 2.02 18.11 -1.62
N LEU A 290 1.96 17.64 -0.37
CA LEU A 290 3.17 17.41 0.42
C LEU A 290 4.04 16.30 -0.18
N VAL A 291 3.46 15.17 -0.57
CA VAL A 291 4.21 14.08 -1.25
C VAL A 291 4.88 14.60 -2.53
N LYS A 292 4.21 15.48 -3.28
CA LYS A 292 4.76 16.13 -4.47
C LYS A 292 5.89 17.11 -4.14
N ASP A 293 5.75 17.92 -3.08
CA ASP A 293 6.77 18.86 -2.60
C ASP A 293 8.08 18.12 -2.21
N HIS A 294 7.95 16.90 -1.70
CA HIS A 294 9.07 15.99 -1.44
C HIS A 294 9.55 15.17 -2.66
N ASN A 295 9.29 15.65 -3.88
CA ASN A 295 9.81 15.12 -5.15
C ASN A 295 9.38 13.68 -5.52
N PHE A 296 8.32 13.15 -4.91
CA PHE A 296 7.68 11.92 -5.39
C PHE A 296 6.78 12.24 -6.59
N ASN A 297 6.63 11.28 -7.50
CA ASN A 297 5.86 11.48 -8.73
C ASN A 297 4.39 11.04 -8.59
N GLY A 298 4.02 10.46 -7.45
CA GLY A 298 2.66 10.01 -7.22
C GLY A 298 2.49 9.13 -5.99
N ILE A 299 1.25 8.68 -5.80
CA ILE A 299 0.83 7.80 -4.72
C ILE A 299 0.04 6.61 -5.29
N VAL A 300 0.01 5.52 -4.54
CA VAL A 300 -0.84 4.36 -4.81
C VAL A 300 -1.53 3.91 -3.53
N PHE A 301 -2.82 3.61 -3.64
CA PHE A 301 -3.67 3.20 -2.53
C PHE A 301 -4.74 2.20 -3.01
N LYS A 302 -5.44 1.56 -2.08
CA LYS A 302 -6.44 0.54 -2.42
C LYS A 302 -7.70 1.14 -3.06
N SER A 303 -8.28 0.45 -4.03
CA SER A 303 -9.65 0.77 -4.44
C SER A 303 -10.64 0.33 -3.36
N SER A 304 -11.64 1.16 -3.08
CA SER A 304 -12.79 0.77 -2.24
C SER A 304 -13.93 0.12 -3.04
N LEU A 305 -13.80 0.04 -4.37
CA LEU A 305 -14.82 -0.48 -5.27
C LEU A 305 -14.46 -1.86 -5.84
N GLU A 306 -13.17 -2.12 -6.04
CA GLU A 306 -12.64 -3.36 -6.61
C GLU A 306 -11.38 -3.83 -5.86
N GLN A 307 -10.88 -5.03 -6.22
CA GLN A 307 -9.68 -5.62 -5.60
C GLN A 307 -8.37 -4.97 -6.08
N GLY A 308 -8.42 -4.15 -7.14
CA GLY A 308 -7.27 -3.44 -7.68
C GLY A 308 -6.82 -2.25 -6.85
N ASP A 309 -5.82 -1.55 -7.38
CA ASP A 309 -5.19 -0.39 -6.76
C ASP A 309 -5.44 0.87 -7.61
N ASN A 310 -5.54 2.01 -6.94
CA ASN A 310 -5.63 3.34 -7.54
C ASN A 310 -4.25 4.01 -7.54
N TYR A 311 -3.92 4.67 -8.64
CA TYR A 311 -2.70 5.45 -8.83
C TYR A 311 -3.08 6.91 -9.08
N VAL A 312 -2.41 7.81 -8.37
CA VAL A 312 -2.40 9.24 -8.69
C VAL A 312 -0.99 9.61 -9.07
N ILE A 313 -0.81 10.08 -10.30
CA ILE A 313 0.49 10.49 -10.84
C ILE A 313 0.43 11.99 -11.07
N PHE A 314 1.36 12.71 -10.46
CA PHE A 314 1.35 14.17 -10.39
C PHE A 314 1.82 14.84 -11.68
N ASP A 315 2.58 14.12 -12.49
CA ASP A 315 3.08 14.57 -13.80
C ASP A 315 2.89 13.44 -14.83
N ASP A 316 2.08 13.70 -15.85
CA ASP A 316 1.78 12.70 -16.89
C ASP A 316 2.91 12.53 -17.93
N SER A 317 4.00 13.30 -17.84
CA SER A 317 5.23 13.08 -18.62
C SER A 317 5.85 11.69 -18.36
N PHE A 318 5.52 11.08 -17.21
CA PHE A 318 5.92 9.71 -16.86
C PHE A 318 5.08 8.63 -17.57
N LEU A 319 4.08 9.02 -18.36
CA LEU A 319 3.12 8.13 -18.98
C LEU A 319 3.17 8.22 -20.50
N THR A 320 3.11 7.06 -21.15
CA THR A 320 2.94 6.98 -22.60
C THR A 320 1.69 6.19 -22.91
N GLY A 321 0.68 6.83 -23.50
CA GLY A 321 -0.53 6.17 -23.96
C GLY A 321 -0.21 5.15 -25.05
N THR A 322 -0.77 3.95 -24.96
CA THR A 322 -0.44 2.85 -25.89
C THR A 322 -1.65 2.30 -26.65
N LYS A 323 -2.81 2.22 -26.01
CA LYS A 323 -4.02 1.63 -26.59
C LYS A 323 -5.25 2.20 -25.90
N VAL A 324 -6.36 2.30 -26.64
CA VAL A 324 -7.70 2.55 -26.10
C VAL A 324 -8.62 1.41 -26.54
N GLU A 325 -9.42 0.91 -25.61
CA GLU A 325 -10.44 -0.12 -25.86
C GLU A 325 -11.79 0.40 -25.39
N THR A 326 -12.87 -0.04 -26.05
CA THR A 326 -14.24 0.37 -25.70
C THR A 326 -15.00 -0.81 -25.12
N PHE A 327 -15.72 -0.55 -24.05
CA PHE A 327 -16.52 -1.51 -23.31
C PHE A 327 -17.96 -0.98 -23.21
N ILE A 328 -18.91 -1.91 -23.17
CA ILE A 328 -20.31 -1.60 -22.85
C ILE A 328 -20.60 -2.18 -21.47
N VAL A 329 -21.09 -1.34 -20.56
CA VAL A 329 -21.39 -1.76 -19.20
C VAL A 329 -22.63 -2.65 -19.19
N SER A 330 -22.46 -3.92 -18.84
CA SER A 330 -23.55 -4.89 -18.83
C SER A 330 -24.43 -4.79 -17.58
N ASP A 331 -23.85 -4.45 -16.43
CA ASP A 331 -24.57 -4.35 -15.15
C ASP A 331 -23.82 -3.46 -14.13
N THR A 332 -24.57 -2.94 -13.15
CA THR A 332 -24.05 -2.12 -12.04
C THR A 332 -24.67 -2.60 -10.72
N PRO A 333 -24.12 -3.64 -10.08
CA PRO A 333 -24.76 -4.26 -8.92
C PRO A 333 -24.81 -3.29 -7.73
N VAL A 334 -26.02 -2.98 -7.25
CA VAL A 334 -26.24 -2.18 -6.05
C VAL A 334 -26.51 -3.11 -4.88
N LYS A 335 -25.59 -3.15 -3.93
CA LYS A 335 -25.78 -3.86 -2.65
C LYS A 335 -26.21 -2.87 -1.58
N SER A 336 -27.25 -3.20 -0.82
CA SER A 336 -27.73 -2.37 0.30
C SER A 336 -27.94 -3.22 1.55
N VAL A 337 -27.84 -2.59 2.71
CA VAL A 337 -28.13 -3.20 4.02
C VAL A 337 -29.23 -2.36 4.67
N LYS A 338 -30.30 -3.01 5.12
CA LYS A 338 -31.37 -2.34 5.86
C LYS A 338 -30.85 -1.95 7.25
N VAL A 339 -30.77 -0.67 7.53
CA VAL A 339 -30.41 -0.17 8.88
C VAL A 339 -31.66 -0.13 9.74
N THR A 340 -31.78 -1.04 10.70
CA THR A 340 -32.80 -0.96 11.76
C THR A 340 -32.32 -0.04 12.86
N ARG A 341 -32.95 1.12 13.02
CA ARG A 341 -32.77 1.95 14.23
C ARG A 341 -33.36 1.17 15.41
N LYS A 342 -32.54 0.83 16.41
CA LYS A 342 -33.08 0.50 17.74
C LYS A 342 -33.76 1.78 18.24
N LYS A 343 -35.06 1.70 18.51
CA LYS A 343 -35.83 2.79 19.12
C LYS A 343 -35.32 3.09 20.51
#